data_AF-A0A8X7SZ06-F1
#
_entry.id   AF-A0A8X7SZ06-F1
#
_cell.length_a   1.000
_cell.length_b   1.000
_cell.length_c   1.000
_cell.angle_alpha   90.00
_cell.angle_beta   90.00
_cell.angle_gamma   90.00
#
_symmetry.space_group_name_H-M   'P 1'
#
loop_
_entity.id
_entity.type
_entity.pdbx_description
1 polymer ?
#
loop_
_entity_poly.entity_id
_entity_poly.type
_entity_poly.pdbx_seq_one_letter_code
_entity_poly.pdbx_strand_id
1 'polypeptide(L)'
;MSRPDPATRVSLPELYAADLQRWEGRKVRTVGILTAADPASAVGVLAFQRAAIVLDLSLCMEEGNFLPRLKTKLDCIGDVERVDVEAAMIANSLLDAHVAAIPRPAPRVGGPSTSSQAPDHGPSEIAPLVLRCIHFRNVDDLDLRAWNDAAEVLQSHIPAGQGS
;
A
#
# COMPACT_ATOMS: atom_id res chain seq x y z
N MET A 1 -16.02 13.28 25.05
CA MET A 1 -15.16 12.48 24.16
C MET A 1 -15.45 12.92 22.74
N SER A 2 -14.45 13.41 22.01
CA SER A 2 -14.58 13.73 20.58
C SER A 2 -14.87 12.46 19.79
N ARG A 3 -15.70 12.58 18.74
CA ARG A 3 -16.00 11.46 17.83
C ARG A 3 -14.71 11.08 17.10
N PRO A 4 -14.36 9.78 16.99
CA PRO A 4 -13.17 9.38 16.23
C PRO A 4 -13.36 9.74 14.75
N ASP A 5 -12.30 10.28 14.14
CA ASP A 5 -12.33 10.67 12.73
C ASP A 5 -12.56 9.45 11.82
N PRO A 6 -13.45 9.56 10.82
CA PRO A 6 -13.71 8.47 9.90
C PRO A 6 -12.50 8.22 8.99
N ALA A 7 -12.17 6.94 8.78
CA ALA A 7 -11.12 6.56 7.84
C ALA A 7 -11.59 6.77 6.39
N THR A 8 -10.84 7.57 5.63
CA THR A 8 -11.12 7.80 4.21
C THR A 8 -10.75 6.55 3.41
N ARG A 9 -11.64 6.06 2.54
CA ARG A 9 -11.31 4.91 1.67
C ARG A 9 -10.40 5.37 0.53
N VAL A 10 -9.28 4.68 0.35
CA VAL A 10 -8.27 5.05 -0.64
C VAL A 10 -7.71 3.81 -1.33
N SER A 11 -7.72 3.82 -2.67
CA SER A 11 -7.07 2.79 -3.47
C SER A 11 -5.56 2.80 -3.24
N LEU A 12 -4.94 1.62 -3.22
CA LEU A 12 -3.47 1.53 -3.14
C LEU A 12 -2.78 2.30 -4.28
N PRO A 13 -3.25 2.21 -5.55
CA PRO A 13 -2.74 3.04 -6.63
C PRO A 13 -2.83 4.54 -6.36
N GLU A 14 -3.94 5.03 -5.80
CA GLU A 14 -4.09 6.44 -5.43
C GLU A 14 -3.16 6.83 -4.28
N LEU A 15 -2.99 5.98 -3.25
CA LEU A 15 -2.01 6.23 -2.18
C LEU A 15 -0.59 6.35 -2.72
N TYR A 16 -0.26 5.51 -3.70
CA TYR A 16 1.07 5.46 -4.31
C TYR A 16 1.33 6.61 -5.30
N ALA A 17 0.32 6.99 -6.08
CA ALA A 17 0.44 8.01 -7.12
C ALA A 17 0.19 9.44 -6.63
N ALA A 18 -0.50 9.61 -5.51
CA ALA A 18 -0.86 10.93 -5.01
C ALA A 18 0.37 11.71 -4.52
N ASP A 19 0.26 13.03 -4.57
CA ASP A 19 1.16 13.93 -3.86
C ASP A 19 1.21 13.54 -2.39
N LEU A 20 2.42 13.24 -1.90
CA LEU A 20 2.74 12.87 -0.52
C LEU A 20 1.99 13.72 0.51
N GLN A 21 1.87 15.02 0.23
CA GLN A 21 1.25 15.98 1.14
C GLN A 21 -0.26 15.79 1.30
N ARG A 22 -0.91 15.11 0.35
CA ARG A 22 -2.38 14.93 0.38
C ARG A 22 -2.82 13.98 1.48
N TRP A 23 -2.07 12.92 1.73
CA TRP A 23 -2.45 11.84 2.63
C TRP A 23 -1.75 11.90 3.98
N GLU A 24 -0.61 12.60 4.08
CA GLU A 24 0.13 12.75 5.34
C GLU A 24 -0.77 13.24 6.49
N GLY A 25 -0.70 12.52 7.62
CA GLY A 25 -1.49 12.79 8.82
C GLY A 25 -2.96 12.36 8.74
N ARG A 26 -3.41 11.80 7.61
CA ARG A 26 -4.82 11.39 7.43
C ARG A 26 -5.03 9.94 7.78
N LYS A 27 -6.18 9.67 8.40
CA LYS A 27 -6.70 8.34 8.60
C LYS A 27 -7.29 7.78 7.32
N VAL A 28 -6.72 6.67 6.84
CA VAL A 28 -7.16 5.99 5.62
C VAL A 28 -7.56 4.55 5.89
N ARG A 29 -8.40 4.03 5.00
CA ARG A 29 -8.73 2.61 4.88
C ARG A 29 -8.34 2.16 3.48
N THR A 30 -7.51 1.14 3.39
CA THR A 30 -7.05 0.58 2.12
C THR A 30 -7.03 -0.95 2.18
N VAL A 31 -7.01 -1.60 1.02
CA VAL A 31 -6.95 -3.06 0.92
C VAL A 31 -5.82 -3.47 -0.01
N GLY A 32 -5.21 -4.61 0.27
CA GLY A 32 -4.21 -5.19 -0.61
C GLY A 32 -3.76 -6.56 -0.14
N ILE A 33 -2.70 -7.07 -0.74
CA ILE A 33 -2.13 -8.37 -0.41
C ILE A 33 -0.89 -8.13 0.45
N LEU A 34 -0.80 -8.79 1.60
CA LEU A 34 0.41 -8.77 2.42
C LEU A 34 1.49 -9.59 1.71
N THR A 35 2.52 -8.95 1.19
CA THR A 35 3.53 -9.60 0.34
C THR A 35 4.84 -9.86 1.07
N ALA A 36 5.16 -9.04 2.05
CA ALA A 36 6.28 -9.23 2.97
C ALA A 36 5.86 -8.82 4.39
N ALA A 37 6.48 -9.42 5.39
CA ALA A 37 6.30 -9.07 6.79
C ALA A 37 7.56 -9.43 7.56
N ASP A 38 8.00 -8.52 8.43
CA ASP A 38 9.04 -8.76 9.42
C ASP A 38 8.41 -8.71 10.83
N PRO A 39 8.26 -9.86 11.49
CA PRO A 39 7.79 -9.94 12.87
C PRO A 39 8.58 -9.11 13.86
N ALA A 40 9.91 -9.00 13.67
CA ALA A 40 10.80 -8.43 14.67
C ALA A 40 10.67 -6.90 14.74
N SER A 41 10.48 -6.26 13.59
CA SER A 41 10.23 -4.81 13.48
C SER A 41 8.74 -4.45 13.44
N ALA A 42 7.85 -5.44 13.42
CA ALA A 42 6.41 -5.23 13.19
C ALA A 42 6.11 -4.50 11.87
N VAL A 43 6.90 -4.73 10.82
CA VAL A 43 6.74 -4.06 9.52
C VAL A 43 6.16 -5.02 8.49
N GLY A 44 5.32 -4.54 7.58
CA GLY A 44 4.80 -5.32 6.45
C GLY A 44 4.76 -4.53 5.15
N VAL A 45 4.53 -5.22 4.03
CA VAL A 45 4.30 -4.60 2.72
C VAL A 45 2.95 -5.03 2.19
N LEU A 46 2.05 -4.06 2.02
CA LEU A 46 0.75 -4.25 1.40
C LEU A 46 0.84 -3.84 -0.07
N ALA A 47 0.56 -4.76 -0.98
CA ALA A 47 0.70 -4.51 -2.41
C ALA A 47 -0.55 -4.92 -3.19
N PHE A 48 -0.82 -4.18 -4.26
CA PHE A 48 -1.82 -4.52 -5.25
C PHE A 48 -1.44 -3.90 -6.61
N GLN A 49 -1.50 -4.70 -7.68
CA GLN A 49 -1.06 -4.29 -9.02
C GLN A 49 0.39 -3.77 -9.01
N ARG A 50 0.62 -2.50 -9.38
CA ARG A 50 1.94 -1.85 -9.41
C ARG A 50 2.14 -0.88 -8.24
N ALA A 51 1.25 -0.92 -7.24
CA ALA A 51 1.30 -0.06 -6.08
C ALA A 51 1.56 -0.88 -4.81
N ALA A 52 2.35 -0.31 -3.91
CA ALA A 52 2.65 -0.90 -2.63
C ALA A 52 2.86 0.19 -1.59
N ILE A 53 2.52 -0.14 -0.34
CA ILE A 53 2.75 0.73 0.82
C ILE A 53 3.30 -0.12 1.95
N VAL A 54 4.18 0.47 2.75
CA VAL A 54 4.70 -0.17 3.94
C VAL A 54 3.71 0.01 5.09
N LEU A 55 3.51 -1.05 5.85
CA LEU A 55 2.66 -1.10 7.03
C LEU A 55 3.54 -1.09 8.27
N ASP A 56 3.24 -0.21 9.22
CA ASP A 56 3.67 -0.37 10.60
C ASP A 56 2.55 -1.07 11.38
N LEU A 57 2.81 -2.29 11.82
CA LEU A 57 1.89 -3.17 12.55
C LEU A 57 2.12 -3.13 14.06
N SER A 58 3.00 -2.27 14.56
CA SER A 58 3.37 -2.19 15.99
C SER A 58 2.17 -2.07 16.93
N LEU A 59 1.15 -1.31 16.51
CA LEU A 59 -0.09 -1.12 17.28
C LEU A 59 -1.06 -2.32 17.21
N CYS A 60 -0.90 -3.19 16.20
CA CYS A 60 -1.76 -4.36 16.02
C CYS A 60 -1.16 -5.63 16.66
N MET A 61 0.11 -5.59 17.05
CA MET A 61 0.84 -6.71 17.64
C MET A 61 0.79 -6.65 19.17
N GLU A 62 -0.41 -6.76 19.77
CA GLU A 62 -0.53 -6.99 21.22
C GLU A 62 -0.55 -8.49 21.55
N GLU A 63 -0.07 -8.80 22.77
CA GLU A 63 -0.03 -10.05 23.54
C GLU A 63 -0.60 -11.31 22.85
N GLY A 64 0.00 -11.76 21.74
CA GLY A 64 -0.51 -12.95 21.03
C GLY A 64 0.15 -13.37 19.72
N ASN A 65 1.21 -12.68 19.25
CA ASN A 65 1.91 -13.03 18.00
C ASN A 65 0.98 -13.19 16.77
N PHE A 66 -0.09 -12.39 16.66
CA PHE A 66 -0.95 -12.48 15.49
C PHE A 66 -0.35 -11.69 14.33
N LEU A 67 0.58 -12.33 13.62
CA LEU A 67 1.00 -11.85 12.32
C LEU A 67 0.09 -12.42 11.23
N PRO A 68 -0.45 -11.56 10.34
CA PRO A 68 -1.19 -12.03 9.20
C PRO A 68 -0.29 -12.90 8.32
N ARG A 69 -0.87 -13.98 7.77
CA ARG A 69 -0.11 -14.89 6.89
C ARG A 69 0.25 -14.13 5.61
N LEU A 70 1.46 -14.36 5.10
CA LEU A 70 1.84 -13.84 3.78
C LEU A 70 0.86 -14.31 2.71
N LYS A 71 0.67 -13.47 1.69
CA LYS A 71 -0.26 -13.64 0.56
C LYS A 71 -1.75 -13.63 0.95
N THR A 72 -2.08 -13.18 2.16
CA THR A 72 -3.48 -12.91 2.54
C THR A 72 -3.89 -11.51 2.10
N LYS A 73 -5.19 -11.35 1.82
CA LYS A 73 -5.77 -10.03 1.55
C LYS A 73 -6.12 -9.37 2.87
N LEU A 74 -5.65 -8.14 3.06
CA LEU A 74 -5.91 -7.37 4.27
C LEU A 74 -6.75 -6.13 3.93
N ASP A 75 -7.66 -5.84 4.84
CA ASP A 75 -8.36 -4.56 4.96
C ASP A 75 -7.75 -3.81 6.14
N CYS A 76 -6.99 -2.77 5.83
CA CYS A 76 -6.16 -2.04 6.78
C CYS A 76 -6.73 -0.64 7.02
N ILE A 77 -6.76 -0.23 8.28
CA ILE A 77 -7.11 1.12 8.72
C ILE A 77 -5.93 1.66 9.53
N GLY A 78 -5.48 2.86 9.18
CA GLY A 78 -4.34 3.47 9.83
C GLY A 78 -4.18 4.93 9.47
N ASP A 79 -3.24 5.58 10.14
CA ASP A 79 -2.82 6.94 9.80
C ASP A 79 -1.62 6.87 8.85
N VAL A 80 -1.62 7.72 7.83
CA VAL A 80 -0.50 7.80 6.88
C VAL A 80 0.57 8.72 7.45
N GLU A 81 1.75 8.19 7.69
CA GLU A 81 2.88 8.90 8.24
C GLU A 81 4.02 8.96 7.22
N ARG A 82 4.77 10.06 7.25
CA ARG A 82 6.05 10.14 6.55
C ARG A 82 7.12 9.43 7.37
N VAL A 83 7.98 8.72 6.66
CA VAL A 83 9.03 7.95 7.28
C VAL A 83 10.38 8.59 7.04
N ASP A 84 11.20 8.59 8.09
CA ASP A 84 12.58 9.01 8.01
C ASP A 84 13.39 8.12 7.06
N VAL A 85 14.45 8.67 6.50
CA VAL A 85 15.29 8.05 5.46
C VAL A 85 15.75 6.64 5.84
N GLU A 86 16.02 6.38 7.12
CA GLU A 86 16.51 5.08 7.60
C GLU A 86 15.44 3.98 7.56
N ALA A 87 14.22 4.28 8.02
CA ALA A 87 13.12 3.32 7.92
C ALA A 87 12.62 3.18 6.47
N ALA A 88 12.82 4.21 5.63
CA ALA A 88 12.65 4.10 4.19
C ALA A 88 13.64 3.10 3.55
N MET A 89 14.88 2.97 4.06
CA MET A 89 15.83 1.96 3.55
C MET A 89 15.37 0.54 3.82
N ILE A 90 14.84 0.25 5.03
CA ILE A 90 14.31 -1.08 5.36
C ILE A 90 13.08 -1.37 4.50
N ALA A 91 12.17 -0.41 4.38
CA ALA A 91 11.00 -0.46 3.51
C ALA A 91 11.39 -0.79 2.06
N ASN A 92 12.39 -0.09 1.51
CA ASN A 92 12.88 -0.32 0.16
C ASN A 92 13.50 -1.71 0.01
N SER A 93 14.25 -2.21 1.00
CA SER A 93 14.80 -3.57 0.93
C SER A 93 13.71 -4.64 0.89
N LEU A 94 12.61 -4.47 1.63
CA LEU A 94 11.46 -5.37 1.59
C LEU A 94 10.71 -5.25 0.27
N LEU A 95 10.60 -4.04 -0.27
CA LEU A 95 9.96 -3.80 -1.56
C LEU A 95 10.75 -4.40 -2.72
N ASP A 96 12.07 -4.25 -2.72
CA ASP A 96 12.97 -4.81 -3.73
C ASP A 96 12.88 -6.34 -3.72
N ALA A 97 12.83 -6.95 -2.53
CA ALA A 97 12.59 -8.38 -2.38
C ALA A 97 11.22 -8.79 -2.97
N HIS A 98 10.18 -7.98 -2.75
CA HIS A 98 8.87 -8.21 -3.36
C HIS A 98 8.92 -8.12 -4.89
N VAL A 99 9.47 -7.04 -5.44
CA VAL A 99 9.59 -6.80 -6.89
C VAL A 99 10.38 -7.91 -7.56
N ALA A 100 11.47 -8.36 -6.94
CA ALA A 100 12.28 -9.49 -7.43
C ALA A 100 11.50 -10.81 -7.45
N ALA A 101 10.53 -10.98 -6.55
CA ALA A 101 9.69 -12.18 -6.46
C ALA A 101 8.50 -12.17 -7.45
N ILE A 102 8.17 -11.02 -8.07
CA ILE A 102 7.13 -10.97 -9.11
C ILE A 102 7.65 -11.70 -10.36
N PRO A 103 6.97 -12.78 -10.83
CA PRO A 103 7.38 -13.48 -12.03
C PRO A 103 7.43 -12.52 -13.21
N ARG A 104 8.63 -12.36 -13.80
CA ARG A 104 8.77 -11.56 -15.03
C ARG A 104 7.91 -12.21 -16.12
N PRO A 105 7.09 -11.44 -16.85
CA PRO A 105 6.34 -12.00 -17.97
C PRO A 105 7.34 -12.67 -18.93
N ALA A 106 7.02 -13.91 -19.34
CA ALA A 106 7.88 -14.67 -20.24
C ALA A 106 8.19 -13.82 -21.48
N PRO A 107 9.45 -13.77 -21.94
CA PRO A 107 9.80 -13.04 -23.15
C PRO A 107 8.94 -13.59 -24.29
N ARG A 108 8.11 -12.74 -24.90
CA ARG A 108 7.28 -13.13 -26.04
C ARG A 108 8.22 -13.48 -27.19
N VAL A 109 8.42 -14.77 -27.43
CA VAL A 109 9.20 -15.29 -28.55
C VAL A 109 8.41 -14.99 -29.83
N GLY A 110 8.86 -14.03 -30.62
CA GLY A 110 8.43 -13.85 -32.01
C GLY A 110 7.39 -12.74 -32.24
N GLY A 111 7.87 -11.53 -32.49
CA GLY A 111 7.12 -10.46 -33.15
C GLY A 111 8.10 -9.41 -33.66
N PRO A 112 7.97 -8.93 -34.92
CA PRO A 112 8.91 -7.96 -35.49
C PRO A 112 8.94 -6.68 -34.67
N SER A 113 10.16 -6.28 -34.30
CA SER A 113 10.50 -5.18 -33.42
C SER A 113 10.05 -3.84 -33.99
N THR A 114 8.81 -3.41 -33.72
CA THR A 114 8.50 -1.98 -33.69
C THR A 114 9.09 -1.42 -32.40
N SER A 115 10.15 -0.63 -32.55
CA SER A 115 10.81 0.15 -31.51
C SER A 115 9.84 1.15 -30.87
N SER A 116 8.94 0.66 -30.03
CA SER A 116 8.19 1.48 -29.10
C SER A 116 9.05 1.57 -27.85
N GLN A 117 9.73 2.71 -27.68
CA GLN A 117 10.34 3.10 -26.43
C GLN A 117 9.31 2.89 -25.33
N ALA A 118 9.50 1.86 -24.51
CA ALA A 118 8.79 1.74 -23.25
C ALA A 118 9.18 2.98 -22.43
N PRO A 119 8.25 3.64 -21.74
CA PRO A 119 8.60 4.71 -20.84
C PRO A 119 9.63 4.15 -19.85
N ASP A 120 10.79 4.77 -19.86
CA ASP A 120 11.87 4.54 -18.91
C ASP A 120 11.31 4.91 -17.55
N HIS A 121 10.67 3.94 -16.90
CA HIS A 121 10.27 4.07 -15.52
C HIS A 121 11.57 4.03 -14.72
N GLY A 122 12.19 5.20 -14.60
CA GLY A 122 13.30 5.45 -13.68
C GLY A 122 12.96 4.87 -12.30
N PRO A 123 13.99 4.55 -11.49
CA PRO A 123 13.81 3.86 -10.22
C PRO A 123 12.64 4.50 -9.49
N SER A 124 11.55 3.75 -9.34
CA SER A 124 10.32 4.20 -8.71
C SER A 124 10.72 4.96 -7.46
N GLU A 125 10.58 6.28 -7.49
CA GLU A 125 10.91 7.16 -6.38
C GLU A 125 9.79 6.90 -5.37
N ILE A 126 9.98 5.84 -4.58
CA ILE A 126 9.01 5.38 -3.61
C ILE A 126 8.88 6.50 -2.60
N ALA A 127 7.76 7.20 -2.70
CA ALA A 127 7.27 8.11 -1.69
C ALA A 127 7.34 7.39 -0.32
N PRO A 128 8.10 7.89 0.68
CA PRO A 128 8.35 7.18 1.94
C PRO A 128 7.14 7.32 2.89
N LEU A 129 5.99 6.82 2.45
CA LEU A 129 4.79 6.75 3.27
C LEU A 129 4.69 5.37 3.93
N VAL A 130 4.41 5.39 5.22
CA VAL A 130 3.98 4.22 5.97
C VAL A 130 2.54 4.41 6.41
N LEU A 131 1.77 3.35 6.28
CA LEU A 131 0.47 3.25 6.93
C LEU A 131 0.69 2.69 8.33
N ARG A 132 0.61 3.55 9.34
CA ARG A 132 0.60 3.14 10.74
C ARG A 132 -0.72 2.47 11.05
N CYS A 133 -0.71 1.15 10.97
CA CYS A 133 -1.90 0.32 11.01
C CYS A 133 -2.43 0.23 12.45
N ILE A 134 -3.63 0.76 12.65
CA ILE A 134 -4.36 0.72 13.93
C ILE A 134 -5.25 -0.52 13.98
N HIS A 135 -5.72 -0.96 12.82
CA HIS A 135 -6.57 -2.13 12.70
C HIS A 135 -6.39 -2.78 11.34
N PHE A 136 -6.32 -4.10 11.31
CA PHE A 136 -6.47 -4.85 10.07
C PHE A 136 -7.40 -6.06 10.24
N ARG A 137 -7.96 -6.50 9.12
CA ARG A 137 -8.78 -7.71 9.04
C ARG A 137 -8.41 -8.54 7.81
N ASN A 138 -8.41 -9.86 7.94
CA ASN A 138 -8.32 -10.76 6.78
C ASN A 138 -9.63 -10.71 5.98
N VAL A 139 -9.49 -10.45 4.67
CA VAL A 139 -10.57 -10.34 3.69
C VAL A 139 -10.25 -11.16 2.43
N ASP A 140 -9.81 -12.41 2.58
CA ASP A 140 -9.38 -13.27 1.47
C ASP A 140 -10.45 -13.45 0.35
N ASP A 141 -11.74 -13.34 0.69
CA ASP A 141 -12.86 -13.41 -0.25
C ASP A 141 -13.16 -12.09 -0.99
N LEU A 142 -12.50 -10.98 -0.63
CA LEU A 142 -12.74 -9.68 -1.24
C LEU A 142 -12.18 -9.61 -2.66
N ASP A 143 -12.98 -9.09 -3.59
CA ASP A 143 -12.49 -8.68 -4.91
C ASP A 143 -11.76 -7.34 -4.79
N LEU A 144 -10.44 -7.38 -4.88
CA LEU A 144 -9.58 -6.19 -4.77
C LEU A 144 -9.77 -5.22 -5.94
N ARG A 145 -10.17 -5.69 -7.13
CA ARG A 145 -10.43 -4.79 -8.28
C ARG A 145 -11.69 -4.00 -8.02
N ALA A 146 -12.78 -4.69 -7.70
CA ALA A 146 -14.05 -4.05 -7.40
C ALA A 146 -13.95 -3.09 -6.21
N TRP A 147 -13.14 -3.42 -5.19
CA TRP A 147 -12.90 -2.51 -4.07
C TRP A 147 -12.18 -1.22 -4.50
N ASN A 148 -11.14 -1.33 -5.33
CA ASN A 148 -10.40 -0.14 -5.79
C ASN A 148 -11.25 0.73 -6.71
N ASP A 149 -12.00 0.14 -7.63
CA ASP A 149 -12.96 0.87 -8.48
C ASP A 149 -13.97 1.65 -7.61
N ALA A 150 -14.50 1.01 -6.56
CA ALA A 150 -15.42 1.66 -5.63
C ALA A 150 -14.75 2.77 -4.80
N ALA A 151 -13.49 2.59 -4.38
CA ALA A 151 -12.74 3.60 -3.65
C ALA A 151 -12.50 4.84 -4.50
N GLU A 152 -12.10 4.67 -5.77
CA GLU A 152 -11.90 5.77 -6.73
C GLU A 152 -13.21 6.55 -6.97
N VAL A 153 -14.33 5.84 -7.16
CA VAL A 153 -15.64 6.49 -7.28
C VAL A 153 -15.96 7.30 -6.03
N LEU A 154 -15.77 6.75 -4.82
CA LEU A 154 -16.05 7.49 -3.59
C LEU A 154 -15.16 8.73 -3.43
N GLN A 155 -13.90 8.65 -3.82
CA GLN A 155 -12.97 9.78 -3.74
C GLN A 155 -13.30 10.91 -4.69
N SER A 156 -13.82 10.60 -5.88
CA SER A 156 -14.26 11.63 -6.83
C SER A 156 -15.40 12.52 -6.29
N HIS A 157 -16.09 12.07 -5.24
CA HIS A 157 -17.15 12.82 -4.56
C HIS A 157 -16.68 13.59 -3.32
N ILE A 158 -15.40 13.48 -2.92
CA ILE A 158 -14.85 14.24 -1.79
C ILE A 158 -14.46 15.62 -2.30
N PRO A 159 -15.15 16.71 -1.89
CA PRO A 159 -14.82 18.05 -2.33
C PRO A 159 -13.42 18.45 -1.86
N ALA A 160 -12.62 19.04 -2.74
CA ALA A 160 -11.20 19.36 -2.55
C ALA A 160 -10.87 20.39 -1.44
N GLY A 161 -11.79 20.67 -0.51
CA GLY A 161 -11.66 21.69 0.53
C GLY A 161 -12.14 21.30 1.93
N GLN A 162 -12.39 20.02 2.21
CA GLN A 162 -12.83 19.54 3.53
C GLN A 162 -11.78 18.71 4.29
N GLY A 163 -10.50 18.99 4.08
CA GLY A 163 -9.42 18.50 4.96
C GLY A 163 -8.93 19.64 5.84
N SER A 164 -9.56 19.80 6.99
CA SER A 164 -9.13 20.68 8.09
C SER A 164 -7.92 20.12 8.82
#